data_AF-A0AAV4UDU9-F1
#
_entry.id   AF-A0AAV4UDU9-F1
#
_cell.length_a   1.000
_cell.length_b   1.000
_cell.length_c   1.000
_cell.angle_alpha   90.00
_cell.angle_beta   90.00
_cell.angle_gamma   90.00
#
_symmetry.space_group_name_H-M   'P 1'
#
loop_
_entity.id
_entity.type
_entity.pdbx_description
1 polymer ?
#
loop_
_entity_poly.entity_id
_entity_poly.type
_entity_poly.pdbx_seq_one_letter_code
_entity_poly.pdbx_strand_id
1 'polypeptide(L)' 'MWIAGNPNDLYKQLRVICERPPPKTAFTCQPTKKPCLFNITDDPCEYMDLADQYPDEFRNFSIGNRSEAPIGSLA' A
#
# COMPACT_ATOMS: atom_id res chain seq x y z
N MET A 1 16.11 9.35 -16.56
CA MET A 1 14.70 9.21 -16.94
C MET A 1 14.23 10.58 -17.40
N TRP A 2 14.01 10.76 -18.69
CA TRP A 2 13.61 12.05 -19.24
C TRP A 2 12.11 11.97 -19.51
N ILE A 3 11.33 12.83 -18.84
CA ILE A 3 9.91 12.96 -19.15
C ILE A 3 9.83 13.63 -20.52
N ALA A 4 9.47 12.85 -21.54
CA ALA A 4 9.25 13.35 -22.90
C ALA A 4 7.91 14.11 -22.94
N GLY A 5 7.90 15.35 -22.44
CA GLY A 5 6.71 16.21 -22.48
C GLY A 5 6.68 17.25 -21.36
N ASN A 6 5.63 18.07 -21.37
CA ASN A 6 5.34 18.98 -20.27
C ASN A 6 5.00 18.17 -19.00
N PRO A 7 5.75 18.32 -17.89
CA PRO A 7 5.51 17.57 -16.66
C PRO A 7 4.07 17.71 -16.15
N ASN A 8 3.46 18.90 -16.28
CA ASN A 8 2.12 19.15 -15.77
C ASN A 8 1.04 18.34 -16.50
N ASP A 9 1.19 18.14 -17.80
CA ASP A 9 0.22 17.37 -18.58
C ASP A 9 0.36 15.88 -18.27
N LEU A 10 1.58 15.40 -18.07
CA LEU A 10 1.82 14.04 -17.58
C LEU A 10 1.22 13.83 -16.18
N TYR A 11 1.44 14.76 -15.24
CA TYR A 11 0.88 14.66 -13.91
C TYR A 11 -0.65 14.66 -13.92
N LYS A 12 -1.29 15.45 -14.80
CA LYS A 12 -2.75 15.43 -14.94
C LYS A 12 -3.26 14.09 -15.44
N GLN A 13 -2.56 13.45 -16.37
CA GLN A 13 -2.94 12.15 -16.93
C GLN A 13 -2.76 11.01 -15.93
N LEU A 14 -1.69 11.06 -15.13
CA LEU A 14 -1.40 10.04 -14.10
C LEU A 14 -2.16 10.27 -12.79
N ARG A 15 -2.97 11.34 -12.70
CA ARG A 15 -3.69 11.68 -11.48
C ARG A 15 -4.86 10.73 -11.26
N VAL A 16 -4.72 9.88 -10.25
CA VAL A 16 -5.82 9.08 -9.71
C VAL A 16 -6.79 10.00 -8.96
N ILE A 17 -8.09 9.88 -9.25
CA ILE A 17 -9.15 10.61 -8.56
C ILE A 17 -9.95 9.61 -7.72
N CYS A 18 -9.77 9.69 -6.40
CA CYS A 18 -10.49 8.87 -5.42
C CYS A 18 -11.70 9.61 -4.85
N GLU A 19 -12.71 8.86 -4.37
CA GLU A 19 -13.90 9.42 -3.74
C GLU A 19 -13.57 10.12 -2.42
N ARG A 20 -14.25 11.25 -2.16
CA ARG A 20 -14.19 12.00 -0.90
C ARG A 20 -15.60 12.38 -0.44
N PRO A 21 -16.06 11.91 0.73
CA PRO A 21 -15.35 11.03 1.67
C PRO A 21 -15.14 9.62 1.08
N PRO A 22 -14.13 8.87 1.56
CA PRO A 22 -13.96 7.47 1.17
C PRO A 22 -15.26 6.67 1.43
N PRO A 23 -15.55 5.66 0.61
CA PRO A 23 -16.71 4.81 0.82
C PRO A 23 -16.61 4.12 2.19
N LYS A 24 -17.76 3.87 2.83
CA LYS A 24 -17.81 3.20 4.15
C LYS A 24 -17.23 1.78 4.13
N THR A 25 -17.10 1.20 2.94
CA THR A 25 -16.51 -0.12 2.70
C THR A 25 -14.99 -0.06 2.55
N ALA A 26 -14.38 1.13 2.50
CA ALA A 26 -12.94 1.27 2.40
C ALA A 26 -12.25 0.69 3.63
N PHE A 27 -11.28 -0.17 3.40
CA PHE A 27 -10.49 -0.80 4.45
C PHE A 27 -9.57 0.21 5.13
N THR A 28 -9.46 0.12 6.46
CA THR A 28 -8.50 0.93 7.23
C THR A 28 -7.27 0.10 7.56
N CYS A 29 -6.18 0.35 6.84
CA CYS A 29 -4.90 -0.31 7.09
C CYS A 29 -4.29 0.12 8.43
N GLN A 30 -3.86 -0.86 9.23
CA GLN A 30 -3.14 -0.64 10.48
C GLN A 30 -1.75 -1.32 10.40
N PRO A 31 -0.76 -0.65 9.78
CA PRO A 31 0.55 -1.25 9.48
C PRO A 31 1.33 -1.66 10.73
N THR A 32 0.97 -1.12 11.90
CA THR A 32 1.53 -1.51 13.20
C THR A 32 1.02 -2.87 13.70
N LYS A 33 -0.16 -3.31 13.27
CA LYS A 33 -0.74 -4.62 13.61
C LYS A 33 -0.40 -5.65 12.55
N LYS A 34 -0.59 -5.29 11.28
CA LYS A 34 -0.37 -6.16 10.12
C LYS A 34 -0.07 -5.29 8.90
N PRO A 35 0.96 -5.62 8.08
CA PRO A 35 1.08 -4.99 6.77
C PRO A 35 -0.20 -5.23 5.94
N CYS A 36 -0.49 -4.34 5.01
CA CYS A 36 -1.62 -4.49 4.08
C CYS A 36 -1.08 -4.70 2.67
N LEU A 37 -1.87 -5.34 1.82
CA LEU A 37 -1.53 -5.59 0.43
C LEU A 37 -2.62 -5.00 -0.45
N PHE A 38 -2.24 -4.03 -1.27
CA PHE A 38 -3.14 -3.40 -2.23
C PHE A 38 -2.61 -3.62 -3.64
N ASN A 39 -3.52 -3.80 -4.59
CA ASN A 39 -3.17 -3.84 -6.00
C ASN A 39 -3.37 -2.45 -6.60
N ILE A 40 -2.30 -1.66 -6.74
CA ILE A 40 -2.37 -0.27 -7.23
C ILE A 40 -2.84 -0.18 -8.69
N THR A 41 -2.72 -1.25 -9.48
CA THR A 41 -3.21 -1.27 -10.86
C THR A 41 -4.73 -1.37 -10.92
N ASP A 42 -5.32 -2.20 -10.06
CA ASP A 42 -6.77 -2.44 -10.05
C ASP A 42 -7.52 -1.59 -9.01
N ASP A 43 -6.87 -1.25 -7.90
CA ASP A 43 -7.37 -0.44 -6.78
C ASP A 43 -6.34 0.65 -6.40
N PRO A 44 -6.25 1.72 -7.19
CA PRO A 44 -5.30 2.80 -6.95
C PRO A 44 -5.67 3.68 -5.73
N CYS A 45 -6.83 3.45 -5.12
CA CYS A 45 -7.32 4.18 -3.96
C CYS A 45 -7.23 3.38 -2.65
N GLU A 46 -6.67 2.16 -2.71
CA GLU A 46 -6.38 1.31 -1.54
C GLU A 46 -7.63 1.02 -0.69
N TYR A 47 -8.77 0.81 -1.34
CA TYR A 47 -10.03 0.51 -0.66
C TYR A 47 -10.12 -0.94 -0.18
N MET A 48 -9.40 -1.87 -0.79
CA MET A 48 -9.53 -3.30 -0.54
C MET A 48 -8.20 -3.95 -0.16
N ASP A 49 -8.07 -4.40 1.09
CA ASP A 49 -6.90 -5.17 1.53
C ASP A 49 -6.97 -6.62 1.02
N LEU A 50 -5.91 -7.03 0.34
CA LEU A 50 -5.72 -8.33 -0.26
C LEU A 50 -4.74 -9.20 0.56
N ALA A 51 -4.24 -8.70 1.70
CA ALA A 51 -3.22 -9.40 2.48
C ALA A 51 -3.67 -10.77 3.01
N ASP A 52 -4.97 -10.95 3.26
CA ASP A 52 -5.53 -12.26 3.66
C ASP A 52 -5.82 -13.18 2.47
N GLN A 53 -5.96 -12.63 1.26
CA GLN A 53 -6.28 -13.39 0.04
C GLN A 53 -5.02 -13.95 -0.64
N TYR A 54 -3.88 -13.28 -0.48
CA TYR A 54 -2.60 -13.62 -1.11
C TYR A 54 -1.49 -13.74 -0.06
N PRO A 55 -1.53 -14.77 0.80
CA PRO A 55 -0.59 -14.90 1.92
C PRO A 55 0.86 -15.11 1.48
N ASP A 56 1.10 -15.71 0.30
CA ASP A 56 2.46 -15.97 -0.20
C ASP A 56 3.10 -14.73 -0.82
N GLU A 57 2.35 -13.96 -1.60
CA GLU A 57 2.74 -12.65 -2.10
C GLU A 57 2.95 -11.68 -0.92
N PHE A 58 2.02 -11.69 0.02
CA PHE A 58 2.13 -10.94 1.26
C PHE A 58 3.41 -11.30 2.03
N ARG A 59 3.76 -12.59 2.12
CA ARG A 59 4.99 -13.04 2.79
C ARG A 59 6.25 -12.53 2.10
N ASN A 60 6.29 -12.53 0.77
CA ASN A 60 7.43 -12.02 0.01
C ASN A 60 7.64 -10.52 0.18
N PHE A 61 6.56 -9.73 0.31
CA PHE A 61 6.65 -8.28 0.56
C PHE A 61 6.84 -7.94 2.05
N SER A 62 6.36 -8.79 2.97
CA SER A 62 6.45 -8.59 4.42
C SER A 62 7.83 -8.94 4.98
N ILE A 63 8.58 -9.81 4.30
CA ILE A 63 9.97 -10.14 4.63
C ILE A 63 10.91 -9.18 3.87
N GLY A 64 10.74 -7.88 4.11
CA GLY A 64 11.90 -7.00 4.13
C GLY A 64 12.65 -7.32 5.42
N ASN A 65 13.96 -7.58 5.35
CA ASN A 65 14.85 -7.79 6.50
C ASN A 65 14.60 -6.76 7.62
N ARG A 66 13.67 -7.01 8.54
CA ARG A 66 13.78 -6.57 9.91
C ARG A 66 14.61 -7.63 10.60
N SER A 67 15.94 -7.48 10.48
CA SER A 67 16.85 -8.01 11.47
C SER A 67 16.23 -7.77 12.84
N GLU A 68 16.08 -8.87 13.58
CA GLU A 68 15.51 -8.97 14.89
C GLU A 68 15.82 -7.72 15.73
N ALA A 69 14.79 -6.99 16.15
CA ALA A 69 14.88 -6.33 17.43
C ALA A 69 14.44 -7.38 18.45
N PRO A 70 15.36 -8.02 19.19
CA PRO A 70 14.95 -8.78 20.35
C PRO A 70 14.30 -7.76 21.27
N ILE A 71 13.01 -7.94 21.54
CA ILE A 71 12.37 -7.20 22.63
C ILE A 71 12.96 -7.83 23.90
N GLY A 72 14.11 -7.28 24.30
CA GLY A 72 14.71 -7.53 25.59
C GLY A 72 13.65 -7.22 26.63
N SER A 73 13.26 -8.27 27.34
CA SER A 73 12.59 -8.21 28.62
C SER A 73 13.40 -7.28 29.53
N LEU A 74 12.93 -6.03 29.70
CA LEU A 74 13.37 -5.20 30.82
C LEU A 74 12.43 -5.55 31.99
N ALA A 75 12.96 -6.42 32.84
CA ALA A 75 12.55 -6.59 34.23
C ALA A 75 12.96 -5.37 35.05
#